data_AF-A0A8J9RZA4-F1
#
_entry.id   AF-A0A8J9RZA4-F1
#
_cell.length_a   1.000
_cell.length_b   1.000
_cell.length_c   1.000
_cell.angle_alpha   90.00
_cell.angle_beta   90.00
_cell.angle_gamma   90.00
#
_symmetry.space_group_name_H-M   'P 1'
#
loop_
_entity.id
_entity.type
_entity.pdbx_description
1 polymer ?
#
loop_
_entity_poly.entity_id
_entity_poly.type
_entity_poly.pdbx_seq_one_letter_code
_entity_poly.pdbx_strand_id
1 'polypeptide(L)'
;IFANNYVDLGKVDTVGFDYDYTLVTYTENLLELLYEMALERLVDDRQYPTEMLNVGLKFDPFFSIRGLAVDKETGWICHLSYTHKVAVAWEGREKLPTSRIYKEYRGKRALTPSERRKRLKPLNDLFSMAECCLIADTVQFFKERQIPFCPQNVVTDVLSAIGGTHISGDFHRLVAQDP
;
A
#
# COMPACT_ATOMS: atom_id res chain seq x y z
N ILE A 1 26.67 -5.74 -5.84
CA ILE A 1 26.59 -4.27 -5.85
C ILE A 1 26.35 -3.83 -7.29
N PHE A 2 25.24 -3.15 -7.56
CA PHE A 2 24.93 -2.58 -8.88
C PHE A 2 25.18 -1.06 -8.83
N ALA A 3 25.78 -0.47 -9.86
CA ALA A 3 26.16 0.94 -9.88
C ALA A 3 25.35 1.72 -10.92
N ASN A 4 24.56 2.69 -10.44
CA ASN A 4 23.87 3.64 -11.31
C ASN A 4 24.71 4.91 -11.55
N ASN A 5 25.56 5.27 -10.59
CA ASN A 5 26.46 6.42 -10.64
C ASN A 5 27.82 6.05 -10.04
N TYR A 6 28.87 6.78 -10.42
CA TYR A 6 30.19 6.64 -9.80
C TYR A 6 30.19 7.15 -8.36
N VAL A 7 30.71 6.35 -7.43
CA VAL A 7 30.93 6.71 -6.02
C VAL A 7 32.31 6.21 -5.62
N ASP A 8 33.15 7.12 -5.12
CA ASP A 8 34.48 6.79 -4.60
C ASP A 8 34.40 6.50 -3.09
N LEU A 9 34.28 5.22 -2.74
CA LEU A 9 34.17 4.79 -1.35
C LEU A 9 35.43 5.10 -0.52
N GLY A 10 36.59 5.34 -1.15
CA GLY A 10 37.81 5.74 -0.44
C GLY A 10 37.76 7.16 0.12
N LYS A 11 36.78 7.97 -0.30
CA LYS A 11 36.52 9.34 0.20
C LYS A 11 35.33 9.41 1.16
N VAL A 12 34.77 8.27 1.55
CA VAL A 12 33.60 8.20 2.44
C VAL A 12 34.09 7.86 3.85
N ASP A 13 34.03 8.85 4.75
CA ASP A 13 34.46 8.68 6.14
C ASP A 13 33.37 8.06 7.04
N THR A 14 32.11 8.09 6.61
CA THR A 14 30.98 7.61 7.41
C THR A 14 29.90 7.00 6.52
N VAL A 15 29.38 5.85 6.93
CA VAL A 15 28.27 5.16 6.28
C VAL A 15 27.13 5.02 7.29
N GLY A 16 26.01 5.69 7.01
CA GLY A 16 24.78 5.52 7.77
C GLY A 16 23.97 4.36 7.20
N PHE A 17 23.42 3.54 8.07
CA PHE A 17 22.49 2.48 7.70
C PHE A 17 21.12 2.79 8.29
N ASP A 18 20.08 2.60 7.48
CA ASP A 18 18.74 2.41 8.00
C ASP A 18 18.68 1.07 8.75
N TYR A 19 17.77 0.93 9.70
CA TYR A 19 17.69 -0.30 10.51
C TYR A 19 16.77 -1.32 9.84
N ASP A 20 15.49 -0.97 9.70
CA ASP A 20 14.43 -1.84 9.19
C ASP A 20 14.64 -2.15 7.71
N TYR A 21 14.64 -3.44 7.35
CA TYR A 21 14.87 -3.93 5.99
C TYR A 21 16.21 -3.53 5.34
N THR A 22 17.14 -2.97 6.11
CA THR A 22 18.51 -2.67 5.66
C THR A 22 19.55 -3.43 6.48
N LEU A 23 19.55 -3.29 7.81
CA LEU A 23 20.39 -4.10 8.71
C LEU A 23 19.68 -5.34 9.20
N VAL A 24 18.37 -5.22 9.45
CA VAL A 24 17.52 -6.32 9.92
C VAL A 24 16.50 -6.66 8.84
N THR A 25 16.35 -7.94 8.56
CA THR A 25 15.31 -8.46 7.66
C THR A 25 14.22 -9.12 8.46
N TYR A 26 12.97 -8.89 8.08
CA TYR A 26 11.80 -9.49 8.72
C TYR A 26 11.29 -10.69 7.92
N THR A 27 10.60 -11.58 8.61
CA THR A 27 9.85 -12.68 8.00
C THR A 27 8.53 -12.17 7.42
N GLU A 28 7.87 -13.00 6.61
CA GLU A 28 6.56 -12.68 6.00
C GLU A 28 5.47 -12.43 7.06
N ASN A 29 5.58 -13.07 8.22
CA ASN A 29 4.68 -12.92 9.37
C ASN A 29 4.53 -11.46 9.83
N LEU A 30 5.54 -10.62 9.61
CA LEU A 30 5.48 -9.21 9.98
C LEU A 30 4.38 -8.46 9.21
N LEU A 31 4.25 -8.74 7.92
CA LEU A 31 3.27 -8.10 7.06
C LEU A 31 1.86 -8.64 7.33
N GLU A 32 1.76 -9.92 7.67
CA GLU A 32 0.52 -10.53 8.17
C GLU A 32 0.05 -9.83 9.45
N LEU A 33 0.94 -9.69 10.44
CA LEU A 33 0.63 -8.99 11.69
C LEU A 33 0.22 -7.53 11.45
N LEU A 34 0.96 -6.81 10.61
CA LEU A 34 0.64 -5.41 10.29
C LEU A 34 -0.74 -5.28 9.63
N TYR A 35 -1.07 -6.20 8.72
CA TYR A 35 -2.37 -6.26 8.06
C TYR A 35 -3.48 -6.54 9.08
N GLU A 36 -3.33 -7.55 9.94
CA GLU A 36 -4.32 -7.94 10.94
C GLU A 36 -4.58 -6.79 11.93
N MET A 37 -3.53 -6.19 12.48
CA MET A 37 -3.65 -5.05 13.40
C MET A 37 -4.34 -3.85 12.75
N ALA A 38 -4.07 -3.58 11.46
CA ALA A 38 -4.71 -2.49 10.75
C ALA A 38 -6.17 -2.80 10.41
N LEU A 39 -6.50 -4.06 10.11
CA LEU A 39 -7.87 -4.50 9.89
C LEU A 39 -8.71 -4.37 11.17
N GLU A 40 -8.16 -4.79 12.32
CA GLU A 40 -8.80 -4.60 13.64
C GLU A 40 -9.08 -3.12 13.90
N ARG A 41 -8.09 -2.25 13.68
CA ARG A 41 -8.25 -0.80 13.84
C ARG A 41 -9.32 -0.19 12.92
N LEU A 42 -9.46 -0.69 11.69
CA LEU A 42 -10.53 -0.22 10.81
C LEU A 42 -11.91 -0.55 11.37
N VAL A 43 -12.08 -1.75 11.92
CA VAL A 43 -13.36 -2.16 12.51
C VAL A 43 -13.61 -1.42 13.83
N ASP A 44 -12.64 -1.39 14.73
CA ASP A 44 -12.82 -0.84 16.08
C ASP A 44 -12.82 0.69 16.09
N ASP A 45 -11.79 1.33 15.50
CA ASP A 45 -11.63 2.79 15.58
C ASP A 45 -12.45 3.52 14.51
N ARG A 46 -12.62 2.90 13.33
CA ARG A 46 -13.29 3.52 12.16
C ARG A 46 -14.68 2.97 11.89
N GLN A 47 -15.15 2.01 12.69
CA GLN A 47 -16.50 1.45 12.60
C GLN A 47 -16.80 0.83 11.23
N TYR A 48 -15.78 0.23 10.60
CA TYR A 48 -15.98 -0.60 9.41
C TYR A 48 -16.75 -1.87 9.80
N PRO A 49 -17.45 -2.53 8.86
CA PRO A 49 -18.29 -3.69 9.17
C PRO A 49 -17.52 -4.79 9.88
N THR A 50 -18.02 -5.22 11.06
CA THR A 50 -17.40 -6.28 11.88
C THR A 50 -17.24 -7.61 11.12
N GLU A 51 -18.06 -7.83 10.10
CA GLU A 51 -17.96 -8.97 9.20
C GLU A 51 -16.61 -9.05 8.49
N MET A 52 -15.88 -7.95 8.33
CA MET A 52 -14.54 -7.95 7.74
C MET A 52 -13.54 -8.81 8.54
N LEU A 53 -13.69 -8.89 9.87
CA LEU A 53 -12.89 -9.78 10.72
C LEU A 53 -13.34 -11.25 10.59
N ASN A 54 -14.63 -11.47 10.31
CA ASN A 54 -15.23 -12.80 10.32
C ASN A 54 -15.11 -13.54 8.97
N VAL A 55 -14.94 -12.83 7.86
CA VAL A 55 -14.89 -13.41 6.52
C VAL A 55 -13.51 -13.95 6.14
N GLY A 56 -12.53 -13.88 7.05
CA GLY A 56 -11.20 -14.42 6.85
C GLY A 56 -10.36 -13.63 5.86
N LEU A 57 -10.48 -12.28 5.88
CA LEU A 57 -9.53 -11.42 5.17
C LEU A 57 -8.12 -11.64 5.71
N LYS A 58 -7.17 -11.90 4.82
CA LYS A 58 -5.78 -12.17 5.16
C LYS A 58 -4.85 -11.48 4.19
N PHE A 59 -3.67 -11.13 4.68
CA PHE A 59 -2.61 -10.63 3.83
C PHE A 59 -2.26 -11.65 2.75
N ASP A 60 -2.17 -11.16 1.50
CA ASP A 60 -1.78 -11.97 0.35
C ASP A 60 -0.42 -11.46 -0.19
N PRO A 61 0.67 -12.20 0.02
CA PRO A 61 2.01 -11.78 -0.39
C PRO A 61 2.20 -11.75 -1.91
N PHE A 62 1.30 -12.38 -2.68
CA PHE A 62 1.40 -12.45 -4.14
C PHE A 62 0.58 -11.38 -4.87
N PHE A 63 -0.32 -10.69 -4.16
CA PHE A 63 -1.16 -9.65 -4.77
C PHE A 63 -0.40 -8.33 -4.92
N SER A 64 0.22 -7.85 -3.84
CA SER A 64 0.97 -6.61 -3.87
C SER A 64 2.41 -6.88 -4.36
N ILE A 65 2.93 -6.00 -5.21
CA ILE A 65 4.35 -5.98 -5.60
C ILE A 65 4.93 -4.59 -5.35
N ARG A 66 6.21 -4.51 -5.00
CA ARG A 66 6.90 -3.23 -4.78
C ARG A 66 6.88 -2.39 -6.06
N GLY A 67 6.65 -1.08 -5.94
CA GLY A 67 6.65 -0.14 -7.06
C GLY A 67 5.26 0.10 -7.68
N LEU A 68 4.20 -0.49 -7.12
CA LEU A 68 2.83 -0.08 -7.38
C LEU A 68 2.55 1.32 -6.80
N ALA A 69 1.40 1.88 -7.14
CA ALA A 69 0.92 3.12 -6.56
C ALA A 69 -0.59 3.04 -6.28
N VAL A 70 -1.04 3.60 -5.16
CA VAL A 70 -2.46 3.77 -4.86
C VAL A 70 -2.93 5.10 -5.44
N ASP A 71 -3.97 5.06 -6.25
CA ASP A 71 -4.70 6.26 -6.67
C ASP A 71 -5.64 6.70 -5.54
N LYS A 72 -5.29 7.80 -4.87
CA LYS A 72 -6.06 8.32 -3.74
C LYS A 72 -7.47 8.77 -4.12
N GLU A 73 -7.72 9.09 -5.39
CA GLU A 73 -9.03 9.56 -5.85
C GLU A 73 -9.98 8.40 -6.13
N THR A 74 -9.50 7.34 -6.78
CA THR A 74 -10.33 6.20 -7.22
C THR A 74 -10.22 4.98 -6.30
N GLY A 75 -9.24 4.93 -5.40
CA GLY A 75 -8.92 3.74 -4.62
C GLY A 75 -8.28 2.62 -5.44
N TRP A 76 -7.85 2.90 -6.67
CA TRP A 76 -7.27 1.89 -7.54
C TRP A 76 -5.81 1.61 -7.17
N ILE A 77 -5.44 0.33 -7.25
CA ILE A 77 -4.03 -0.06 -7.23
C ILE A 77 -3.51 0.04 -8.66
N CYS A 78 -2.46 0.81 -8.90
CA CYS A 78 -1.99 1.19 -10.22
C CYS A 78 -0.54 0.74 -10.44
N HIS A 79 -0.31 0.08 -11.57
CA HIS A 79 1.03 -0.18 -12.09
C HIS A 79 1.40 0.86 -13.15
N LEU A 80 2.48 1.59 -12.91
CA LEU A 80 2.95 2.64 -13.82
C LEU A 80 3.87 2.07 -14.89
N SER A 81 3.79 2.62 -16.10
CA SER A 81 4.79 2.39 -17.14
C SER A 81 6.08 3.16 -16.85
N TYR A 82 7.15 2.87 -17.60
CA TYR A 82 8.40 3.63 -17.56
C TYR A 82 8.22 5.13 -17.90
N THR A 83 7.13 5.50 -18.60
CA THR A 83 6.76 6.90 -18.88
C THR A 83 5.84 7.50 -17.81
N HIS A 84 5.68 6.80 -16.67
CA HIS A 84 4.83 7.18 -15.54
C HIS A 84 3.35 7.34 -15.88
N LYS A 85 2.85 6.59 -16.88
CA LYS A 85 1.42 6.47 -17.18
C LYS A 85 0.85 5.26 -16.43
N VAL A 86 -0.40 5.33 -16.01
CA VAL A 86 -1.11 4.15 -15.47
C VAL A 86 -1.34 3.17 -16.61
N ALA A 87 -0.62 2.05 -16.57
CA ALA A 87 -0.64 1.01 -17.61
C ALA A 87 -1.60 -0.12 -17.25
N VAL A 88 -1.62 -0.50 -15.98
CA VAL A 88 -2.53 -1.50 -15.42
C VAL A 88 -3.09 -0.94 -14.12
N ALA A 89 -4.35 -1.24 -13.83
CA ALA A 89 -4.97 -0.87 -12.57
C ALA A 89 -5.94 -1.96 -12.10
N TRP A 90 -6.15 -2.02 -10.80
CA TRP A 90 -7.08 -2.91 -10.12
C TRP A 90 -8.04 -2.09 -9.27
N GLU A 91 -9.30 -2.49 -9.26
CA GLU A 91 -10.33 -1.95 -8.37
C GLU A 91 -10.76 -3.07 -7.42
N GLY A 92 -10.32 -2.98 -6.17
CA GLY A 92 -10.31 -4.13 -5.28
C GLY A 92 -9.30 -5.16 -5.76
N ARG A 93 -9.71 -6.43 -5.85
CA ARG A 93 -8.87 -7.51 -6.40
C ARG A 93 -9.08 -7.76 -7.89
N GLU A 94 -9.97 -7.00 -8.52
CA GLU A 94 -10.31 -7.18 -9.93
C GLU A 94 -9.49 -6.25 -10.83
N LYS A 95 -8.88 -6.83 -11.87
CA LYS A 95 -8.16 -6.06 -12.88
C LYS A 95 -9.14 -5.26 -13.74
N LEU A 96 -8.85 -3.97 -13.92
CA LEU A 96 -9.66 -3.09 -14.74
C LEU A 96 -9.40 -3.29 -16.23
N PRO A 97 -10.44 -3.17 -17.09
CA PRO A 97 -10.25 -3.16 -18.52
C PRO A 97 -9.55 -1.87 -18.96
N THR A 98 -8.68 -1.97 -19.96
CA THR A 98 -7.91 -0.83 -20.49
C THR A 98 -8.80 0.35 -20.89
N SER A 99 -10.03 0.09 -21.33
CA SER A 99 -11.01 1.14 -21.68
C SER A 99 -11.40 2.01 -20.48
N ARG A 100 -11.55 1.43 -19.29
CA ARG A 100 -11.86 2.16 -18.04
C ARG A 100 -10.68 3.01 -17.60
N ILE A 101 -9.48 2.44 -17.62
CA ILE A 101 -8.23 3.18 -17.33
C ILE A 101 -8.10 4.35 -18.31
N TYR A 102 -8.28 4.07 -19.61
CA TYR A 102 -8.18 5.11 -20.61
C TYR A 102 -9.23 6.20 -20.42
N LYS A 103 -10.48 5.86 -20.06
CA LYS A 103 -11.54 6.83 -19.78
C LYS A 103 -11.23 7.71 -18.56
N GLU A 104 -10.73 7.13 -17.48
CA GLU A 104 -10.39 7.85 -16.25
C GLU A 104 -9.26 8.87 -16.48
N TYR A 105 -8.25 8.48 -17.26
CA TYR A 105 -7.10 9.33 -17.53
C TYR A 105 -7.21 10.09 -18.89
N ARG A 106 -8.37 10.07 -19.57
CA ARG A 106 -8.64 10.62 -20.93
C ARG A 106 -8.77 12.15 -20.98
N GLY A 107 -7.72 12.86 -20.61
CA GLY A 107 -7.69 14.32 -20.75
C GLY A 107 -6.35 14.99 -20.50
N LYS A 108 -5.38 14.26 -19.94
CA LYS A 108 -4.06 14.81 -19.67
C LYS A 108 -3.05 14.02 -20.47
N ARG A 109 -2.08 14.72 -21.08
CA ARG A 109 -0.72 14.18 -21.17
C ARG A 109 -0.43 13.52 -19.81
N ALA A 110 0.24 12.35 -19.78
CA ALA A 110 0.57 11.63 -18.55
C ALA A 110 0.63 12.56 -17.34
N LEU A 111 -0.15 12.28 -16.26
CA LEU A 111 -0.29 13.15 -15.09
C LEU A 111 1.00 13.94 -14.87
N THR A 112 0.91 15.26 -14.85
CA THR A 112 2.10 16.09 -14.66
C THR A 112 2.81 15.63 -13.37
N PRO A 113 4.14 15.79 -13.26
CA PRO A 113 4.84 15.33 -12.05
C PRO A 113 4.22 15.82 -10.74
N SER A 114 3.64 17.03 -10.73
CA SER A 114 2.93 17.59 -9.58
C SER A 114 1.61 16.85 -9.30
N GLU A 115 0.76 16.68 -10.31
CA GLU A 115 -0.52 15.98 -10.17
C GLU A 115 -0.31 14.53 -9.76
N ARG A 116 0.69 13.86 -10.35
CA ARG A 116 1.03 12.48 -10.01
C ARG A 116 1.42 12.35 -8.55
N ARG A 117 2.29 13.22 -8.03
CA ARG A 117 2.68 13.20 -6.60
C ARG A 117 1.49 13.44 -5.67
N LYS A 118 0.52 14.26 -6.09
CA LYS A 118 -0.67 14.55 -5.29
C LYS A 118 -1.63 13.36 -5.27
N ARG A 119 -1.92 12.78 -6.44
CA ARG A 119 -2.96 11.77 -6.64
C ARG A 119 -2.47 10.34 -6.38
N LEU A 120 -1.27 9.99 -6.83
CA LEU A 120 -0.73 8.63 -6.70
C LEU A 120 0.25 8.54 -5.52
N LYS A 121 -0.09 7.75 -4.50
CA LYS A 121 0.84 7.37 -3.42
C LYS A 121 1.69 6.19 -3.91
N PRO A 122 3.00 6.33 -4.09
CA PRO A 122 3.85 5.18 -4.41
C PRO A 122 3.96 4.24 -3.21
N LEU A 123 3.97 2.93 -3.48
CA LEU A 123 4.16 1.85 -2.52
C LEU A 123 5.61 1.37 -2.63
N ASN A 124 6.50 2.06 -1.90
CA ASN A 124 7.95 1.94 -2.08
C ASN A 124 8.67 1.19 -0.95
N ASP A 125 8.07 1.10 0.23
CA ASP A 125 8.58 0.31 1.35
C ASP A 125 7.86 -1.03 1.44
N LEU A 126 8.38 -1.95 2.25
CA LEU A 126 7.81 -3.29 2.40
C LEU A 126 6.52 -3.27 3.24
N PHE A 127 6.34 -2.28 4.11
CA PHE A 127 5.10 -2.10 4.89
C PHE A 127 3.91 -1.70 4.00
N SER A 128 4.17 -0.95 2.92
CA SER A 128 3.20 -0.52 1.90
C SER A 128 2.49 -1.69 1.23
N MET A 129 3.05 -2.90 1.32
CA MET A 129 2.47 -4.11 0.76
C MET A 129 1.19 -4.51 1.51
N ALA A 130 1.21 -4.43 2.84
CA ALA A 130 0.03 -4.66 3.67
C ALA A 130 -1.04 -3.58 3.42
N GLU A 131 -0.64 -2.31 3.30
CA GLU A 131 -1.57 -1.22 2.93
C GLU A 131 -2.28 -1.50 1.60
N CYS A 132 -1.51 -1.89 0.58
CA CYS A 132 -2.03 -2.18 -0.75
C CYS A 132 -3.05 -3.32 -0.73
N CYS A 133 -2.73 -4.38 0.01
CA CYS A 133 -3.59 -5.55 0.15
C CYS A 133 -4.89 -5.15 0.87
N LEU A 134 -4.78 -4.44 1.99
CA LEU A 134 -5.93 -4.05 2.80
C LEU A 134 -6.87 -3.07 2.07
N ILE A 135 -6.32 -2.13 1.28
CA ILE A 135 -7.14 -1.25 0.42
C ILE A 135 -7.90 -2.08 -0.60
N ALA A 136 -7.23 -3.01 -1.28
CA ALA A 136 -7.85 -3.86 -2.28
C ALA A 136 -8.94 -4.76 -1.68
N ASP A 137 -8.68 -5.34 -0.51
CA ASP A 137 -9.65 -6.17 0.22
C ASP A 137 -10.87 -5.40 0.67
N THR A 138 -10.66 -4.21 1.24
CA THR A 138 -11.75 -3.36 1.71
C THR A 138 -12.65 -2.93 0.54
N VAL A 139 -12.04 -2.52 -0.58
CA VAL A 139 -12.80 -2.15 -1.79
C VAL A 139 -13.54 -3.36 -2.36
N GLN A 140 -12.90 -4.54 -2.40
CA GLN A 140 -13.52 -5.77 -2.90
C GLN A 140 -14.71 -6.19 -2.02
N PHE A 141 -14.53 -6.15 -0.69
CA PHE A 141 -15.56 -6.47 0.28
C PHE A 141 -16.81 -5.60 0.10
N PHE A 142 -16.63 -4.28 -0.07
CA PHE A 142 -17.74 -3.37 -0.32
C PHE A 142 -18.42 -3.62 -1.66
N LYS A 143 -17.64 -3.88 -2.73
CA LYS A 143 -18.18 -4.20 -4.05
C LYS A 143 -19.07 -5.45 -4.03
N GLU A 144 -18.58 -6.54 -3.45
CA GLU A 144 -19.30 -7.83 -3.39
C GLU A 144 -20.59 -7.73 -2.59
N ARG A 145 -20.61 -6.91 -1.55
CA ARG A 145 -21.78 -6.69 -0.68
C ARG A 145 -22.66 -5.51 -1.12
N GLN A 146 -22.32 -4.87 -2.23
CA GLN A 146 -23.02 -3.68 -2.75
C GLN A 146 -23.16 -2.56 -1.71
N ILE A 147 -22.17 -2.42 -0.83
CA ILE A 147 -22.11 -1.36 0.18
C ILE A 147 -21.66 -0.09 -0.53
N PRO A 148 -22.40 1.02 -0.48
CA PRO A 148 -21.94 2.30 -1.01
C PRO A 148 -20.75 2.81 -0.20
N PHE A 149 -19.65 3.19 -0.88
CA PHE A 149 -18.46 3.74 -0.23
C PHE A 149 -17.86 4.87 -1.05
N CYS A 150 -17.10 5.74 -0.37
CA CYS A 150 -16.25 6.74 -1.02
C CYS A 150 -14.81 6.22 -1.08
N PRO A 151 -14.24 5.97 -2.28
CA PRO A 151 -12.89 5.40 -2.40
C PRO A 151 -11.81 6.23 -1.69
N GLN A 152 -11.93 7.56 -1.71
CA GLN A 152 -10.99 8.48 -1.06
C GLN A 152 -10.96 8.26 0.46
N ASN A 153 -12.12 8.04 1.07
CA ASN A 153 -12.22 7.79 2.50
C ASN A 153 -11.63 6.43 2.84
N VAL A 154 -11.92 5.40 2.05
CA VAL A 154 -11.32 4.06 2.23
C VAL A 154 -9.79 4.13 2.20
N VAL A 155 -9.21 4.77 1.20
CA VAL A 155 -7.76 4.94 1.13
C VAL A 155 -7.24 5.71 2.36
N THR A 156 -7.91 6.79 2.74
CA THR A 156 -7.47 7.62 3.87
C THR A 156 -7.54 6.86 5.20
N ASP A 157 -8.62 6.13 5.44
CA ASP A 157 -8.84 5.37 6.67
C ASP A 157 -7.86 4.20 6.77
N VAL A 158 -7.67 3.43 5.69
CA VAL A 158 -6.71 2.31 5.67
C VAL A 158 -5.29 2.80 5.92
N LEU A 159 -4.88 3.88 5.25
CA LEU A 159 -3.56 4.48 5.49
C LEU A 159 -3.41 5.01 6.92
N SER A 160 -4.48 5.56 7.50
CA SER A 160 -4.48 6.00 8.89
C SER A 160 -4.41 4.82 9.87
N ALA A 161 -5.05 3.69 9.57
CA ALA A 161 -5.05 2.51 10.43
C ALA A 161 -3.66 1.89 10.49
N ILE A 162 -3.01 1.71 9.33
CA ILE A 162 -1.63 1.22 9.24
C ILE A 162 -0.67 2.19 9.95
N GLY A 163 -0.80 3.51 9.69
CA GLY A 163 -0.01 4.52 10.38
C GLY A 163 -0.21 4.50 11.91
N GLY A 164 -1.45 4.26 12.37
CA GLY A 164 -1.79 4.10 13.78
C GLY A 164 -1.12 2.88 14.42
N THR A 165 -1.01 1.77 13.69
CA THR A 165 -0.29 0.57 14.14
C THR A 165 1.18 0.86 14.41
N HIS A 166 1.85 1.63 13.55
CA HIS A 166 3.24 2.06 13.79
C HIS A 166 3.37 3.05 14.96
N ILE A 167 2.51 4.08 15.00
CA ILE A 167 2.61 5.16 16.00
C ILE A 167 2.27 4.67 17.42
N SER A 168 1.34 3.71 17.55
CA SER A 168 0.94 3.16 18.84
C SER A 168 2.08 2.46 19.59
N GLY A 169 3.10 1.99 18.86
CA GLY A 169 4.21 1.20 19.41
C GLY A 169 3.83 -0.24 19.75
N ASP A 170 2.56 -0.63 19.60
CA ASP A 170 2.10 -2.00 19.89
C ASP A 170 2.73 -3.01 18.92
N PHE A 171 2.84 -2.64 17.65
CA PHE A 171 3.52 -3.45 16.63
C PHE A 171 4.97 -3.75 17.03
N HIS A 172 5.74 -2.71 17.37
CA HIS A 172 7.13 -2.88 17.80
C HIS A 172 7.25 -3.73 19.07
N ARG A 173 6.30 -3.61 20.00
CA ARG A 173 6.27 -4.40 21.24
C ARG A 173 6.00 -5.88 20.97
N LEU A 174 5.06 -6.20 20.08
CA LEU A 174 4.73 -7.58 19.72
C LEU A 174 5.90 -8.25 19.00
N VAL A 175 6.52 -7.56 18.04
CA VAL A 175 7.71 -8.08 17.33
C VAL A 175 8.88 -8.29 18.30
N ALA A 176 9.06 -7.43 19.29
CA ALA A 176 10.13 -7.60 20.28
C ALA A 176 9.90 -8.79 21.25
N GLN A 177 8.66 -9.29 21.39
CA GLN A 177 8.34 -10.45 22.22
C GLN A 177 8.69 -11.77 21.53
N ASP A 178 8.69 -11.80 20.20
CA ASP A 178 9.08 -12.94 19.36
C ASP A 178 9.91 -12.46 18.15
N PRO A 179 11.23 -12.21 18.34
CA PRO A 179 12.09 -11.53 17.37
C PRO A 179 12.43 -12.31 16.08
#